data_AF-A0A8H4SQC4-F1
#
_entry.id   AF-A0A8H4SQC4-F1
#
_cell.length_a   1.000
_cell.length_b   1.000
_cell.length_c   1.000
_cell.angle_alpha   90.00
_cell.angle_beta   90.00
_cell.angle_gamma   90.00
#
_symmetry.space_group_name_H-M   'P 1'
#
loop_
_entity.id
_entity.type
_entity.pdbx_description
1 polymer ?
#
loop_
_entity_poly.entity_id
_entity_poly.type
_entity_poly.pdbx_seq_one_letter_code
_entity_poly.pdbx_strand_id
1 'polypeptide(L)' 'MIQQFLTLEYGNKKRLKEKLDGYFSGNYEIIERSGNEWQVMVPRKLEANEVEDIQEYMKQHYNSTT' A
#
# COMPACT_ATOMS: atom_id res chain seq x y z
N MET A 1 12.73 -16.79 2.36
CA MET A 1 11.88 -15.84 1.62
C MET A 1 11.80 -14.58 2.47
N ILE A 2 12.28 -13.43 1.98
CA ILE A 2 12.32 -12.19 2.77
C ILE A 2 10.99 -11.47 2.53
N GLN A 3 10.11 -11.46 3.53
CA GLN A 3 8.84 -10.74 3.47
C GLN A 3 9.01 -9.43 4.27
N GLN A 4 8.55 -8.31 3.71
CA GLN A 4 8.59 -7.02 4.39
C GLN A 4 7.16 -6.57 4.70
N PHE A 5 7.00 -5.97 5.88
CA PHE A 5 5.79 -5.23 6.23
C PHE A 5 5.92 -3.79 5.76
N LEU A 6 4.99 -3.37 4.93
CA LEU A 6 4.76 -1.98 4.60
C LEU A 6 3.63 -1.45 5.46
N THR A 7 3.87 -0.30 6.08
CA THR A 7 2.82 0.49 6.72
C THR A 7 2.48 1.63 5.79
N LEU A 8 1.25 1.63 5.28
CA LEU A 8 0.75 2.66 4.38
C LEU A 8 -0.30 3.47 5.09
N GLU A 9 0.01 4.73 5.35
CA GLU A 9 -0.94 5.68 5.90
C GLU A 9 -1.96 6.09 4.83
N TYR A 10 -3.23 6.12 5.22
CA TYR A 10 -4.38 6.58 4.44
C TYR A 10 -4.76 5.66 3.25
N GLY A 11 -5.99 5.86 2.75
CA GLY A 11 -6.47 5.21 1.54
C GLY A 11 -7.50 4.09 1.74
N ASN A 12 -8.21 3.80 0.65
CA ASN A 12 -9.24 2.76 0.59
C ASN A 12 -8.61 1.42 0.19
N LYS A 13 -9.00 0.31 0.86
CA LYS A 13 -8.53 -1.06 0.56
C LYS A 13 -8.56 -1.38 -0.94
N LYS A 14 -9.60 -0.95 -1.66
CA LYS A 14 -9.76 -1.21 -3.08
C LYS A 14 -8.68 -0.53 -3.91
N ARG A 15 -8.41 0.76 -3.65
CA ARG A 15 -7.37 1.53 -4.33
C ARG A 15 -5.98 1.03 -3.97
N LEU A 16 -5.78 0.70 -2.70
CA LEU A 16 -4.54 0.10 -2.23
C LEU A 16 -4.24 -1.20 -2.98
N LYS A 17 -5.26 -2.08 -3.12
CA LYS A 17 -5.16 -3.28 -3.94
C LYS A 17 -4.83 -2.95 -5.40
N GLU A 18 -5.54 -2.03 -6.04
CA GLU A 18 -5.26 -1.63 -7.43
C GLU A 18 -3.80 -1.18 -7.63
N LYS A 19 -3.28 -0.35 -6.71
CA LYS A 19 -1.91 0.14 -6.79
C LYS A 19 -0.89 -0.97 -6.56
N LEU A 20 -1.07 -1.78 -5.51
CA LEU A 20 -0.18 -2.92 -5.21
C LEU A 20 -0.23 -3.99 -6.29
N ASP A 21 -1.38 -4.19 -6.93
CA ASP A 21 -1.50 -5.11 -8.07
C ASP A 21 -0.63 -4.67 -9.25
N GLY A 22 -0.49 -3.36 -9.47
CA GLY A 22 0.45 -2.82 -10.44
C GLY A 22 1.93 -3.12 -10.14
N TYR A 23 2.32 -3.19 -8.86
CA TYR A 23 3.71 -3.46 -8.45
C TYR A 23 4.05 -4.94 -8.33
N PHE A 24 3.09 -5.73 -7.84
CA PHE A 24 3.34 -7.09 -7.39
C PHE A 24 2.52 -8.14 -8.16
N SER A 25 1.61 -7.73 -9.05
CA SER A 25 0.73 -8.60 -9.83
C SER A 25 0.08 -9.69 -8.97
N GLY A 26 -0.53 -9.27 -7.86
CA GLY A 26 -1.16 -10.18 -6.90
C GLY A 26 -0.23 -10.86 -5.89
N ASN A 27 1.10 -10.70 -6.00
CA ASN A 27 2.05 -11.21 -4.99
C ASN A 27 2.18 -10.23 -3.82
N TYR A 28 1.10 -9.96 -3.11
CA TYR A 28 1.10 -9.15 -1.88
C TYR A 28 -0.07 -9.58 -0.99
N GLU A 29 0.06 -9.39 0.31
CA GLU A 29 -1.00 -9.74 1.27
C GLU A 29 -1.30 -8.55 2.18
N ILE A 30 -2.56 -8.11 2.22
CA ILE A 30 -3.00 -7.07 3.14
C ILE A 30 -3.38 -7.74 4.45
N ILE A 31 -2.59 -7.50 5.50
CA ILE A 31 -2.68 -8.18 6.79
C ILE A 31 -3.78 -7.56 7.65
N GLU A 32 -3.64 -6.28 7.97
CA GLU A 32 -4.60 -5.60 8.82
C GLU A 32 -4.73 -4.11 8.49
N ARG A 33 -5.79 -3.51 9.01
CA ARG A 33 -5.97 -2.06 9.06
C ARG A 33 -5.98 -1.64 10.52
N SER A 34 -4.96 -0.91 10.94
CA SER A 34 -4.91 -0.28 12.25
C SER A 34 -5.23 1.21 12.10
N GLY A 35 -6.48 1.58 12.35
CA GLY A 35 -6.97 2.96 12.21
C GLY A 35 -6.92 3.48 10.76
N ASN A 36 -6.03 4.42 10.50
CA ASN A 36 -5.79 4.96 9.15
C ASN A 36 -4.61 4.31 8.43
N GLU A 37 -3.97 3.31 9.04
CA GLU A 37 -2.80 2.64 8.50
C GLU A 37 -3.15 1.25 7.99
N TRP A 38 -2.60 0.88 6.84
CA TRP A 38 -2.70 -0.46 6.26
C TRP A 38 -1.37 -1.17 6.38
N GLN A 39 -1.39 -2.37 6.98
CA GLN A 39 -0.25 -3.28 6.97
C GLN A 39 -0.33 -4.21 5.77
N VAL A 40 0.70 -4.17 4.95
CA VAL A 40 0.81 -4.97 3.73
C VAL A 40 2.09 -5.77 3.77
N MET A 41 1.99 -7.06 3.59
CA MET A 41 3.12 -7.96 3.41
C MET A 41 3.46 -8.05 1.92
N VAL A 42 4.71 -7.75 1.60
CA VAL A 42 5.24 -7.76 0.23
C VAL A 42 6.42 -8.74 0.12
N PRO A 43 6.60 -9.40 -1.05
CA PRO A 43 7.58 -10.47 -1.26
C PRO A 43 9.00 -9.95 -1.49
N ARG A 44 9.15 -8.63 -1.67
CA ARG A 44 10.44 -7.94 -1.81
C ARG A 44 10.42 -6.62 -1.05
N LYS A 45 11.60 -6.13 -0.71
CA LYS A 45 11.78 -4.79 -0.17
C LYS A 45 11.46 -3.76 -1.25
N LEU A 46 10.54 -2.84 -0.95
CA LEU A 46 10.26 -1.70 -1.81
C LEU A 46 11.36 -0.64 -1.65
N GLU A 47 11.73 0.01 -2.74
CA GLU A 47 12.60 1.18 -2.69
C GLU A 47 11.84 2.39 -2.15
N ALA A 48 12.55 3.37 -1.59
CA ALA A 48 11.94 4.57 -1.01
C ALA A 48 11.01 5.28 -2.02
N ASN A 49 11.43 5.36 -3.29
CA ASN A 49 10.62 5.94 -4.37
C ASN A 49 9.31 5.17 -4.61
N GLU A 50 9.32 3.84 -4.50
CA GLU A 50 8.11 3.03 -4.69
C GLU A 50 7.14 3.20 -3.51
N VAL A 51 7.67 3.29 -2.29
CA VAL A 51 6.87 3.55 -1.09
C VAL A 51 6.24 4.95 -1.15
N GLU A 52 7.02 5.97 -1.54
CA GLU A 52 6.52 7.33 -1.73
C GLU A 52 5.41 7.39 -2.78
N ASP A 53 5.60 6.75 -3.94
CA ASP A 53 4.58 6.73 -5.00
C ASP A 53 3.26 6.07 -4.54
N ILE A 54 3.36 4.96 -3.80
CA ILE A 54 2.17 4.29 -3.22
C ILE A 54 1.50 5.19 -2.17
N GLN A 55 2.28 5.83 -1.28
CA GLN A 55 1.73 6.75 -0.28
C GLN A 55 1.09 7.99 -0.91
N GLU A 56 1.73 8.61 -1.91
CA GLU A 56 1.17 9.75 -2.62
C GLU A 56 -0.13 9.38 -3.32
N TYR A 57 -0.17 8.23 -4.01
CA TYR A 57 -1.39 7.74 -4.65
C TYR A 57 -2.51 7.51 -3.62
N MET A 58 -2.20 6.93 -2.45
CA MET A 58 -3.17 6.76 -1.36
C MET A 58 -3.65 8.10 -0.80
N LYS A 59 -2.75 9.07 -0.61
CA LYS A 59 -3.05 10.39 -0.05
C LYS A 59 -3.93 11.23 -0.99
N GLN A 60 -3.63 11.23 -2.29
CA GLN A 60 -4.44 11.92 -3.30
C GLN A 60 -5.86 11.37 -3.37
N HIS A 61 -6.01 10.04 -3.29
CA HIS A 61 -7.32 9.39 -3.32
C HIS A 61 -8.07 9.41 -1.98
N TYR A 62 -7.38 9.64 -0.86
CA TYR A 62 -8.03 9.84 0.44
C TYR A 62 -8.64 11.23 0.57
N ASN A 63 -7.98 12.28 0.05
CA ASN A 63 -8.47 13.66 0.11
C ASN A 63 -9.59 13.98 -0.89
N SER A 64 -9.93 13.08 -1.81
CA SER A 64 -11.02 13.28 -2.79
C SER A 64 -12.42 13.03 -2.19
N THR A 65 -12.66 13.55 -0.98
CA THR A 65 -14.01 13.72 -0.39
C THR A 65 -14.23 15.19 -0.03
N THR A 66 -14.13 16.07 -1.02
CA THR A 66 -14.70 17.42 -0.97
C THR A 66 -15.48 17.67 -2.24
#